data_AF-A0A2H5ZRJ5-F1
#
_entry.id   AF-A0A2H5ZRJ5-F1
#
_cell.length_a   1.000
_cell.length_b   1.000
_cell.length_c   1.000
_cell.angle_alpha   90.00
_cell.angle_beta   90.00
_cell.angle_gamma   90.00
#
_symmetry.space_group_name_H-M   'P 1'
#
loop_
_entity.id
_entity.type
_entity.pdbx_description
1 polymer ?
#
loop_
_entity_poly.entity_id
_entity_poly.type
_entity_poly.pdbx_seq_one_letter_code
_entity_poly.pdbx_strand_id
1 'polypeptide(L)'
;MPNYSAETTYSAVYITKAAVEKARSLQTDRVIAALQGMRIETPAGLRVFRSEDHQFVYAVPAGKVVWDPRYPIAVLGELKVFDPKDYWRWPPFRPLELSK
;
A
#
# COMPACT_ATOMS: atom_id res chain seq x y z
N MET A 1 -3.29 -20.16 4.19
CA MET A 1 -3.41 -19.12 3.14
C MET A 1 -2.66 -17.89 3.63
N PRO A 2 -1.89 -17.19 2.78
CA PRO A 2 -1.29 -15.91 3.16
C PRO A 2 -2.39 -14.93 3.59
N ASN A 3 -2.12 -14.16 4.65
CA ASN A 3 -3.03 -13.14 5.15
C ASN A 3 -2.49 -11.75 4.82
N TYR A 4 -3.27 -10.72 5.16
CA TYR A 4 -2.90 -9.32 4.96
C TYR A 4 -1.50 -8.99 5.50
N SER A 5 -1.20 -9.37 6.74
CA SER A 5 0.10 -9.10 7.37
C SER A 5 1.25 -9.75 6.60
N ALA A 6 1.09 -11.00 6.16
CA ALA A 6 2.10 -11.72 5.38
C ALA A 6 2.40 -11.01 4.05
N GLU A 7 1.39 -10.52 3.33
CA GLU A 7 1.60 -9.73 2.11
C GLU A 7 2.35 -8.44 2.42
N THR A 8 1.94 -7.69 3.45
CA THR A 8 2.56 -6.39 3.76
C THR A 8 4.03 -6.53 4.16
N THR A 9 4.38 -7.56 4.95
CA THR A 9 5.77 -7.86 5.32
C THR A 9 6.59 -8.28 4.10
N TYR A 10 6.04 -9.15 3.24
CA TYR A 10 6.71 -9.54 1.98
C TYR A 10 7.01 -8.30 1.12
N SER A 11 6.01 -7.46 0.91
CA SER A 11 6.13 -6.23 0.14
C SER A 11 7.16 -5.28 0.73
N ALA A 12 7.18 -5.09 2.05
CA ALA A 12 8.15 -4.22 2.71
C ALA A 12 9.61 -4.69 2.51
N VAL A 13 9.87 -5.99 2.60
CA VAL A 13 11.21 -6.56 2.37
C VAL A 13 11.66 -6.32 0.93
N TYR A 14 10.79 -6.58 -0.06
CA TYR A 14 11.14 -6.42 -1.47
C TYR A 14 11.27 -4.96 -1.89
N ILE A 15 10.45 -4.06 -1.33
CA ILE A 15 10.61 -2.62 -1.49
C ILE A 15 11.97 -2.17 -0.97
N THR A 16 12.34 -2.61 0.23
CA THR A 16 13.61 -2.26 0.87
C THR A 16 14.78 -2.77 0.04
N LYS A 17 14.72 -4.03 -0.43
CA LYS A 17 15.68 -4.60 -1.36
C LYS A 17 15.83 -3.74 -2.62
N ALA A 18 14.72 -3.41 -3.29
CA ALA A 18 14.74 -2.62 -4.52
C ALA A 18 15.35 -1.22 -4.29
N ALA A 19 15.08 -0.60 -3.14
CA ALA A 19 15.67 0.69 -2.77
C ALA A 19 17.19 0.59 -2.54
N VAL A 20 17.64 -0.44 -1.83
CA VAL A 20 19.06 -0.70 -1.59
C VAL A 20 19.79 -1.01 -2.91
N GLU A 21 19.21 -1.81 -3.79
CA GLU A 21 19.77 -2.13 -5.10
C GLU A 21 19.88 -0.89 -5.99
N LYS A 22 18.84 -0.04 -6.00
CA LYS A 22 18.84 1.26 -6.72
C LYS A 22 19.87 2.24 -6.14
N ALA A 23 19.98 2.31 -4.81
CA ALA A 23 20.92 3.21 -4.12
C ALA A 23 22.38 2.73 -4.20
N ARG A 24 22.61 1.43 -4.44
CA ARG A 24 23.90 0.73 -4.29
C ARG A 24 24.58 1.10 -2.97
N SER A 25 23.79 1.20 -1.91
CA SER A 25 24.25 1.69 -0.62
C SER A 25 23.31 1.23 0.49
N LEU A 26 23.87 1.13 1.69
CA LEU A 26 23.13 0.93 2.93
C LEU A 26 23.00 2.24 3.74
N GLN A 27 23.50 3.35 3.22
CA GLN A 27 23.40 4.66 3.88
C GLN A 27 21.94 5.14 3.83
N THR A 28 21.36 5.44 4.99
CA THR A 28 19.94 5.77 5.15
C THR A 28 19.45 6.83 4.16
N ASP A 29 20.16 7.95 4.04
CA ASP A 29 19.75 9.05 3.15
C ASP A 29 19.71 8.63 1.68
N ARG A 30 20.63 7.75 1.26
CA ARG A 30 20.67 7.22 -0.11
C ARG A 30 19.53 6.26 -0.38
N VAL A 31 19.17 5.44 0.60
CA VAL A 31 18.02 4.51 0.49
C VAL A 31 16.71 5.30 0.47
N ILE A 32 16.56 6.33 1.31
CA ILE A 32 15.39 7.23 1.30
C ILE A 32 15.27 7.91 -0.07
N ALA A 33 16.36 8.48 -0.60
CA ALA A 33 16.36 9.08 -1.93
C ALA A 33 15.99 8.08 -3.03
N ALA A 34 16.35 6.80 -2.89
CA ALA A 34 15.95 5.75 -3.82
C ALA A 34 14.46 5.40 -3.75
N LEU A 35 13.85 5.51 -2.56
CA LEU A 35 12.41 5.30 -2.33
C LEU A 35 11.55 6.44 -2.90
N GLN A 36 12.06 7.67 -2.94
CA GLN A 36 11.31 8.83 -3.45
C GLN A 36 10.74 8.57 -4.87
N GLY A 37 9.43 8.72 -5.01
CA GLY A 37 8.69 8.47 -6.25
C GLY A 37 8.67 7.02 -6.73
N MET A 38 9.10 6.04 -5.93
CA MET A 38 9.13 4.64 -6.30
C MET A 38 7.73 4.11 -6.65
N ARG A 39 7.65 3.35 -7.73
CA ARG A 39 6.47 2.60 -8.17
C ARG A 39 6.86 1.15 -8.31
N ILE A 40 6.13 0.24 -7.66
CA ILE A 40 6.51 -1.17 -7.60
C ILE A 40 5.27 -2.07 -7.49
N GLU A 41 5.26 -3.14 -8.28
CA GLU A 41 4.21 -4.16 -8.23
C GLU A 41 4.41 -5.08 -7.02
N THR A 42 3.35 -5.31 -6.26
CA THR A 42 3.32 -6.31 -5.17
C THR A 42 2.14 -7.26 -5.34
N PRO A 43 2.00 -8.32 -4.52
CA PRO A 43 0.81 -9.17 -4.59
C PRO A 43 -0.51 -8.43 -4.35
N ALA A 44 -0.49 -7.28 -3.66
CA ALA A 44 -1.64 -6.39 -3.50
C ALA A 44 -1.82 -5.36 -4.65
N GLY A 45 -1.04 -5.48 -5.73
CA GLY A 45 -1.03 -4.57 -6.87
C GLY A 45 0.03 -3.47 -6.77
N LEU A 46 -0.14 -2.42 -7.58
CA LEU A 46 0.82 -1.33 -7.67
C LEU A 46 0.86 -0.51 -6.37
N ARG A 47 2.06 -0.39 -5.80
CA ARG A 47 2.39 0.55 -4.72
C ARG A 47 3.13 1.76 -5.25
N VAL A 48 2.78 2.93 -4.73
CA VAL A 48 3.42 4.22 -5.05
C VAL A 48 3.91 4.88 -3.77
N PHE A 49 5.19 5.23 -3.72
CA PHE A 49 5.77 6.00 -2.62
C PHE A 49 5.47 7.48 -2.78
N ARG A 50 4.90 8.08 -1.73
CA ARG A 50 4.73 9.53 -1.61
C ARG A 50 5.92 10.13 -0.88
N SER A 51 6.60 11.06 -1.54
CA SER A 51 7.78 11.71 -0.99
C SER A 51 7.44 12.69 0.14
N GLU A 52 6.21 13.19 0.18
CA GLU A 52 5.74 14.22 1.11
C GLU A 52 5.54 13.68 2.53
N ASP A 53 5.18 12.41 2.68
CA ASP A 53 4.88 11.78 3.97
C ASP A 53 5.41 10.35 4.12
N HIS A 54 6.20 9.88 3.15
CA HIS A 54 6.84 8.56 3.12
C HIS A 54 5.86 7.38 3.16
N GLN A 55 4.59 7.60 2.77
CA GLN A 55 3.60 6.54 2.70
C GLN A 55 3.70 5.78 1.37
N PHE A 56 3.76 4.45 1.43
CA PHE A 56 3.41 3.61 0.28
C PHE A 56 1.90 3.45 0.20
N VAL A 57 1.32 3.91 -0.91
CA VAL A 57 -0.11 3.87 -1.19
C VAL A 57 -0.42 2.79 -2.22
N TYR A 58 -1.48 2.03 -1.98
CA TYR A 58 -2.01 1.01 -2.89
C TYR A 58 -3.53 0.89 -2.75
N ALA A 59 -4.12 0.18 -3.71
CA ALA A 59 -5.55 -0.07 -3.77
C ALA A 59 -5.94 -1.14 -2.73
N VAL A 60 -6.93 -0.84 -1.90
CA VAL A 60 -7.46 -1.77 -0.90
C VAL A 60 -8.88 -2.14 -1.31
N PRO A 61 -9.13 -3.41 -1.67
CA PRO A 61 -10.48 -3.86 -2.00
C PRO A 61 -11.37 -3.79 -0.76
N ALA A 62 -12.53 -3.17 -0.91
CA ALA A 62 -13.58 -3.12 0.11
C ALA A 62 -14.79 -3.94 -0.35
N GLY A 63 -15.57 -4.46 0.59
CA GLY A 63 -16.73 -5.28 0.27
C GLY A 63 -17.51 -5.66 1.52
N LYS A 64 -18.52 -6.50 1.36
CA LYS A 64 -19.31 -7.02 2.48
C LYS A 64 -18.77 -8.38 2.90
N VAL A 65 -18.73 -8.61 4.21
CA VAL A 65 -18.40 -9.94 4.73
C VAL A 65 -19.56 -10.88 4.42
N VAL A 66 -19.26 -12.02 3.80
CA VAL A 66 -20.23 -13.06 3.45
C VAL A 66 -19.71 -14.43 3.88
N TRP A 67 -20.63 -15.34 4.20
CA TRP A 67 -20.33 -16.75 4.44
C TRP A 67 -20.64 -17.55 3.17
N ASP A 68 -19.61 -18.06 2.52
CA ASP A 68 -19.71 -18.83 1.28
C ASP A 68 -19.26 -20.27 1.55
N PRO A 69 -20.09 -21.30 1.29
CA PRO A 69 -19.76 -22.69 1.62
C PRO A 69 -18.55 -23.24 0.87
N ARG A 70 -18.06 -22.55 -0.18
CA ARG A 70 -16.82 -22.92 -0.89
C ARG A 70 -15.56 -22.67 -0.06
N TYR A 71 -15.64 -21.83 0.97
CA TYR A 71 -14.49 -21.43 1.77
C TYR A 71 -14.72 -21.76 3.26
N PRO A 72 -13.67 -22.18 3.98
CA PRO A 72 -13.78 -22.50 5.41
C PRO A 72 -13.78 -21.26 6.31
N ILE A 73 -13.73 -20.05 5.75
CA ILE A 73 -13.66 -18.77 6.46
C ILE A 73 -14.63 -17.77 5.83
N ALA A 74 -14.98 -16.73 6.59
CA ALA A 74 -15.72 -15.60 6.04
C ALA A 74 -14.88 -14.90 4.96
N VAL A 75 -15.52 -14.55 3.85
CA VAL A 75 -14.87 -13.92 2.70
C VAL A 75 -15.51 -12.58 2.39
N LEU A 76 -14.80 -11.77 1.61
CA LEU A 76 -15.30 -10.50 1.11
C LEU A 76 -16.07 -10.72 -0.21
N GLY A 77 -17.37 -10.48 -0.18
CA GLY A 77 -18.25 -10.41 -1.35
C GLY A 77 -18.44 -8.98 -1.84
N GLU A 78 -18.99 -8.82 -3.05
CA GLU A 78 -19.25 -7.52 -3.69
C GLU A 78 -18.01 -6.60 -3.68
N LEU A 79 -16.86 -7.15 -4.07
CA LEU A 79 -15.60 -6.41 -4.05
C LEU A 79 -15.65 -5.15 -4.91
N LYS A 80 -15.29 -4.03 -4.30
CA LYS A 80 -15.08 -2.74 -4.94
C LYS A 80 -13.65 -2.30 -4.70
N VAL A 81 -13.00 -1.89 -5.78
CA VAL A 81 -11.67 -1.28 -5.75
C VAL A 81 -11.84 0.14 -6.26
N PHE A 82 -11.39 1.10 -5.47
CA PHE A 82 -11.37 2.51 -5.83
C PHE A 82 -9.95 2.91 -6.18
N ASP A 83 -9.77 4.00 -6.93
CA ASP A 83 -8.43 4.55 -7.11
C ASP A 83 -7.94 4.99 -5.72
N PRO A 84 -6.70 4.65 -5.31
CA PRO A 84 -6.16 5.08 -4.04
C PRO A 84 -6.27 6.60 -3.82
N LYS A 85 -6.22 7.41 -4.88
CA LYS A 85 -6.36 8.86 -4.81
C LYS A 85 -7.75 9.32 -4.34
N ASP A 86 -8.76 8.48 -4.45
CA ASP A 86 -10.14 8.83 -4.08
C ASP A 86 -10.36 8.79 -2.56
N TYR A 87 -9.56 8.02 -1.82
CA TYR A 87 -9.77 7.80 -0.38
C TYR A 87 -8.52 7.96 0.49
N TRP A 88 -7.31 7.88 -0.07
CA TRP A 88 -6.12 8.33 0.63
C TRP A 88 -5.99 9.84 0.51
N ARG A 89 -5.82 10.54 1.62
CA ARG A 89 -5.60 12.00 1.61
C ARG A 89 -4.34 12.29 0.80
N TRP A 90 -4.47 12.97 -0.33
CA TRP A 90 -3.34 13.32 -1.20
C TRP A 90 -2.74 14.67 -0.78
N PRO A 91 -1.44 14.79 -0.50
CA PRO A 91 -0.78 16.04 -0.16
C PRO A 91 -0.78 16.98 -1.39
N PRO A 92 -0.90 18.30 -1.20
CA PRO A 92 -1.09 18.99 0.07
C PRO A 92 -2.47 18.69 0.67
N PHE A 93 -2.48 18.36 1.97
CA PHE A 93 -3.72 18.01 2.66
C PHE A 93 -4.64 19.23 2.73
N ARG A 94 -5.88 19.10 2.25
CA ARG A 94 -6.92 20.07 2.57
C ARG A 94 -7.36 19.84 4.02
N PRO A 95 -7.40 20.89 4.87
CA PRO A 95 -8.00 20.81 6.19
C PRO A 95 -9.43 20.25 6.07
N LEU A 96 -9.79 19.33 6.97
CA LEU A 96 -11.17 18.88 7.07
C LEU A 96 -11.97 19.96 7.78
N GLU A 97 -12.96 20.52 7.10
CA GLU A 97 -14.02 21.33 7.72
C GLU A 97 -14.85 20.39 8.60
N LEU A 98 -14.37 20.13 9.82
CA LEU A 98 -15.13 19.42 10.84
C LEU A 98 -16.14 20.41 11.42
N SER A 99 -17.26 20.62 10.73
CA SER A 99 -18.42 21.26 11.35
C SER A 99 -18.86 20.39 12.53
N LYS A 100 -18.87 20.98 13.73
CA LYS A 100 -19.37 20.37 14.95
C LYS A 100 -20.83 19.96 14.84
#